data_AF-A0AAU7TJW0-F1
#
_entry.id   AF-A0AAU7TJW0-F1
#
_cell.length_a   1.000
_cell.length_b   1.000
_cell.length_c   1.000
_cell.angle_alpha   90.00
_cell.angle_beta   90.00
_cell.angle_gamma   90.00
#
_symmetry.space_group_name_H-M   'P 1'
#
loop_
_entity.id
_entity.type
_entity.pdbx_description
1 polymer ?
#
loop_
_entity_poly.entity_id
_entity_poly.type
_entity_poly.pdbx_seq_one_letter_code
_entity_poly.pdbx_strand_id
1 'polypeptide(L)'
;MRTTYRMRAGRFLGILAAGLIILGVAAVLWALGLPGVAVSVFLTLGGLIALAGLWILARPPKVARLRDQDIEVRGLRTRWTDITEVGRVETTHGEAIVLRTKQPDQPILLPISWLAPGQAETLETALRDKLNAAHGYTIWDGTAPGDNSSAE
;
A
#
# COMPACT_ATOMS: atom_id res chain seq x y z
N MET A 1 1.39 -19.33 -1.47
CA MET A 1 1.64 -18.49 -0.27
C MET A 1 0.98 -17.13 -0.42
N ARG A 2 0.49 -16.53 0.68
CA ARG A 2 -0.28 -15.27 0.67
C ARG A 2 0.42 -14.20 1.48
N THR A 3 0.96 -13.17 0.82
CA THR A 3 1.65 -12.07 1.49
C THR A 3 0.82 -10.80 1.38
N THR A 4 0.57 -10.09 2.49
CA THR A 4 -0.24 -8.86 2.50
C THR A 4 0.58 -7.70 3.02
N TYR A 5 0.75 -6.68 2.18
CA TYR A 5 1.43 -5.43 2.52
C TYR A 5 0.40 -4.40 2.95
N ARG A 6 0.66 -3.73 4.08
CA ARG A 6 -0.22 -2.70 4.65
C ARG A 6 0.46 -1.33 4.62
N MET A 7 -0.37 -0.29 4.59
CA MET A 7 0.10 1.09 4.59
C MET A 7 0.80 1.42 5.91
N ARG A 8 1.77 2.34 5.87
CA ARG A 8 2.38 2.91 7.07
C ARG A 8 1.33 3.64 7.91
N ALA A 9 1.08 3.13 9.13
CA ALA A 9 0.10 3.71 10.06
C ALA A 9 0.41 5.18 10.41
N GLY A 10 1.69 5.56 10.48
CA GLY A 10 2.12 6.92 10.78
C GLY A 10 1.57 8.01 9.84
N ARG A 11 1.18 7.66 8.61
CA ARG A 11 0.54 8.62 7.67
C ARG A 11 -0.85 9.06 8.14
N PHE A 12 -1.51 8.25 8.98
CA PHE A 12 -2.86 8.51 9.47
C PHE A 12 -2.88 9.17 10.85
N LEU A 13 -1.72 9.39 11.46
CA LEU A 13 -1.61 10.06 12.76
C LEU A 13 -2.21 11.48 12.73
N GLY A 14 -2.12 12.16 11.58
CA GLY A 14 -2.73 13.48 11.38
C GLY A 14 -4.25 13.50 11.54
N ILE A 15 -4.95 12.39 11.20
CA ILE A 15 -6.40 12.30 11.37
C ILE A 15 -6.76 12.23 12.86
N LEU A 16 -6.03 11.42 13.62
CA LEU A 16 -6.20 11.35 15.08
C LEU A 16 -5.91 12.71 15.74
N ALA A 17 -4.80 13.35 15.34
CA ALA A 17 -4.43 14.67 15.84
C ALA A 17 -5.50 15.73 15.55
N ALA A 18 -6.05 15.75 14.32
CA ALA A 18 -7.13 16.66 13.96
C ALA A 18 -8.39 16.44 14.82
N GLY A 19 -8.77 15.18 15.06
CA GLY A 19 -9.89 14.84 15.95
C GLY A 19 -9.69 15.34 17.38
N LEU A 20 -8.48 15.16 17.93
CA LEU A 20 -8.13 15.65 19.26
C LEU A 20 -8.11 17.19 19.35
N ILE A 21 -7.64 17.87 18.31
CA ILE A 21 -7.68 19.34 18.23
C ILE A 21 -9.13 19.84 18.25
N ILE A 22 -10.02 19.23 17.47
CA ILE A 22 -11.44 19.59 17.43
C ILE A 22 -12.10 19.36 18.79
N LEU A 23 -11.77 18.26 19.48
CA LEU A 23 -12.23 18.00 20.85
C LEU A 23 -11.70 19.05 21.85
N GLY A 24 -10.44 19.49 21.69
CA GLY A 24 -9.87 20.58 22.46
C GLY A 24 -10.62 21.90 22.26
N VAL A 25 -10.98 22.23 21.02
CA VAL A 25 -11.82 23.41 20.71
C VAL A 25 -13.19 23.28 21.38
N ALA A 26 -13.81 22.10 21.35
CA ALA A 26 -15.10 21.87 22.02
C ALA A 26 -15.02 22.15 23.53
N ALA A 27 -13.94 21.71 24.19
CA ALA A 27 -13.71 21.95 25.62
C ALA A 27 -13.54 23.44 25.94
N VAL A 28 -12.82 24.19 25.09
CA VAL A 28 -12.66 25.65 25.24
C VAL A 28 -14.00 26.37 25.06
N LEU A 29 -14.78 26.00 24.03
CA LEU A 29 -16.10 26.61 23.79
C LEU A 29 -17.08 26.32 24.95
N TRP A 30 -17.02 25.12 25.51
CA TRP A 30 -17.80 24.76 26.69
C TRP A 30 -17.40 25.60 27.91
N ALA A 31 -16.08 25.77 28.15
CA ALA A 31 -15.57 26.59 29.25
C ALA A 31 -15.94 28.08 29.13
N LEU A 32 -16.09 28.59 27.91
CA LEU A 32 -16.54 29.96 27.62
C LEU A 32 -18.06 30.14 27.72
N GLY A 33 -18.83 29.08 28.01
CA GLY A 33 -20.27 29.14 28.18
C GLY A 33 -21.07 29.29 26.89
N LEU A 34 -20.53 28.85 25.75
CA LEU A 34 -21.28 28.84 24.48
C LEU A 34 -22.51 27.92 24.54
N PRO A 35 -23.49 28.14 23.64
CA PRO A 35 -24.67 27.29 23.53
C PRO A 35 -24.30 25.81 23.39
N GLY A 36 -24.95 24.95 24.17
CA GLY A 36 -24.68 23.51 24.17
C GLY A 36 -24.81 22.85 22.79
N VAL A 37 -25.64 23.41 21.90
CA VAL A 37 -25.78 22.96 20.51
C VAL A 37 -24.46 23.10 19.76
N ALA A 38 -23.77 24.25 19.86
CA ALA A 38 -22.49 24.46 19.20
C ALA A 38 -21.43 23.49 19.74
N VAL A 39 -21.34 23.36 21.07
CA VAL A 39 -20.41 22.43 21.73
C VAL A 39 -20.67 20.98 21.30
N SER A 40 -21.93 20.57 21.16
CA SER A 40 -22.30 19.21 20.76
C SER A 40 -21.85 18.85 19.35
N VAL A 41 -21.89 19.82 18.41
CA VAL A 41 -21.40 19.62 17.04
C VAL A 41 -19.89 19.37 17.03
N PHE A 42 -19.12 20.17 17.77
CA PHE A 42 -17.68 19.97 17.85
C PHE A 42 -17.30 18.69 18.58
N LEU A 43 -18.01 18.33 19.65
CA LEU A 43 -17.81 17.05 20.36
C LEU A 43 -18.09 15.84 19.46
N THR A 44 -19.22 15.84 18.76
CA THR A 44 -19.61 14.72 17.88
C THR A 44 -18.67 14.61 16.69
N LEU A 45 -18.34 15.73 16.04
CA LEU A 45 -17.43 15.75 14.90
C LEU A 45 -16.01 15.35 15.31
N GLY A 46 -15.47 15.96 16.37
CA GLY A 46 -14.14 15.65 16.88
C GLY A 46 -14.03 14.21 17.37
N GLY A 47 -15.07 13.71 18.04
CA GLY A 47 -15.16 12.32 18.49
C GLY A 47 -15.17 11.32 17.33
N LEU A 48 -15.98 11.57 16.29
CA LEU A 48 -16.02 10.72 15.10
C LEU A 48 -14.68 10.71 14.36
N ILE A 49 -14.05 11.87 14.19
CA ILE A 49 -12.74 11.97 13.51
C ILE A 49 -11.65 11.28 14.33
N ALA A 50 -11.62 11.47 15.65
CA ALA A 50 -10.67 10.79 16.52
C ALA A 50 -10.87 9.27 16.49
N LEU A 51 -12.12 8.79 16.54
CA LEU A 51 -12.44 7.37 16.48
C LEU A 51 -12.05 6.76 15.13
N ALA A 52 -12.33 7.46 14.02
CA ALA A 52 -11.92 7.05 12.68
C ALA A 52 -10.39 7.00 12.56
N GLY A 53 -9.68 8.03 13.05
CA GLY A 53 -8.22 8.07 13.09
C GLY A 53 -7.64 6.90 13.89
N LEU A 54 -8.18 6.62 15.07
CA LEU A 54 -7.77 5.50 15.92
C LEU A 54 -8.02 4.16 15.23
N TRP A 55 -9.16 4.00 14.57
CA TRP A 55 -9.51 2.78 13.85
C TRP A 55 -8.54 2.50 12.69
N ILE A 56 -8.18 3.54 11.92
CA ILE A 56 -7.21 3.43 10.83
C ILE A 56 -5.82 3.10 11.38
N LEU A 57 -5.45 3.68 12.52
CA LEU A 57 -4.17 3.40 13.18
C LEU A 57 -4.10 1.94 13.67
N ALA A 58 -5.19 1.43 14.23
CA ALA A 58 -5.31 0.04 14.69
C ALA A 58 -5.38 -0.97 13.53
N ARG A 59 -5.98 -0.58 12.39
CA ARG A 59 -6.15 -1.43 11.20
C ARG A 59 -5.71 -0.68 9.94
N PRO A 60 -4.38 -0.56 9.71
CA PRO A 60 -3.88 0.15 8.54
C PRO A 60 -4.39 -0.49 7.24
N PRO A 61 -4.76 0.32 6.23
CA PRO A 61 -5.34 -0.16 4.98
C PRO A 61 -4.35 -1.05 4.21
N LYS A 62 -4.89 -2.01 3.45
CA LYS A 62 -4.09 -2.96 2.66
C LYS A 62 -3.67 -2.29 1.35
N VAL A 63 -2.37 -2.34 1.04
CA VAL A 63 -1.78 -1.73 -0.15
C VAL A 63 -1.74 -2.72 -1.30
N ALA A 64 -1.12 -3.86 -1.04
CA ALA A 64 -0.99 -4.94 -2.01
C ALA A 64 -1.14 -6.29 -1.32
N ARG A 65 -1.74 -7.23 -2.04
CA ARG A 65 -1.87 -8.61 -1.59
C ARG A 65 -1.41 -9.52 -2.71
N LEU A 66 -0.29 -10.19 -2.48
CA LEU A 66 0.29 -11.15 -3.40
C LEU A 66 -0.33 -12.51 -3.11
N ARG A 67 -0.93 -13.11 -4.15
CA ARG A 67 -1.37 -14.50 -4.16
C ARG A 67 -0.56 -15.27 -5.19
N ASP A 68 -0.79 -16.58 -5.28
CA ASP A 68 -0.03 -17.42 -6.20
C ASP A 68 -0.39 -17.18 -7.68
N GLN A 69 -1.66 -16.86 -7.98
CA GLN A 69 -2.14 -16.66 -9.35
C GLN A 69 -2.42 -15.20 -9.71
N ASP A 70 -2.53 -14.34 -8.71
CA ASP A 70 -2.86 -12.93 -8.90
C ASP A 70 -2.20 -12.02 -7.86
N ILE A 71 -2.23 -10.74 -8.19
CA ILE A 71 -1.97 -9.65 -7.27
C ILE A 71 -3.21 -8.79 -7.14
N GLU A 72 -3.51 -8.39 -5.91
CA GLU A 72 -4.60 -7.47 -5.59
C GLU A 72 -3.97 -6.17 -5.06
N VAL A 73 -3.99 -5.12 -5.87
CA VAL A 73 -3.50 -3.78 -5.52
C VAL A 73 -4.71 -2.88 -5.32
N ARG A 74 -4.90 -2.35 -4.11
CA ARG A 74 -6.01 -1.43 -3.80
C ARG A 74 -7.41 -1.95 -4.20
N GLY A 75 -7.62 -3.26 -4.14
CA GLY A 75 -8.88 -3.91 -4.54
C GLY A 75 -8.99 -4.26 -6.03
N LEU A 76 -8.07 -3.78 -6.87
CA LEU A 76 -7.94 -4.21 -8.26
C LEU A 76 -7.14 -5.51 -8.32
N ARG A 77 -7.77 -6.56 -8.84
CA ARG A 77 -7.18 -7.90 -8.97
C ARG A 77 -6.68 -8.10 -10.39
N THR A 78 -5.40 -8.44 -10.52
CA THR A 78 -4.73 -8.63 -11.80
C THR A 78 -3.98 -9.95 -11.77
N ARG A 79 -4.13 -10.77 -12.82
CA ARG A 79 -3.40 -12.04 -12.92
C ARG A 79 -1.94 -11.77 -13.23
N TRP A 80 -1.04 -12.60 -12.69
CA TRP A 80 0.40 -12.47 -12.98
C TRP A 80 0.72 -12.61 -14.46
N THR A 81 -0.04 -13.43 -15.19
CA THR A 81 0.08 -13.61 -16.64
C THR A 81 -0.22 -12.35 -17.44
N ASP A 82 -0.91 -11.38 -16.86
CA ASP A 82 -1.27 -10.11 -17.50
C ASP A 82 -0.28 -9.00 -17.15
N ILE A 83 0.68 -9.29 -16.27
CA ILE A 83 1.79 -8.40 -15.92
C ILE A 83 2.99 -8.79 -16.79
N THR A 84 3.58 -7.80 -17.44
CA THR A 84 4.72 -7.98 -18.33
C THR A 84 6.03 -7.62 -17.65
N GLU A 85 6.04 -6.60 -16.79
CA GLU A 85 7.25 -6.08 -16.18
C GLU A 85 6.97 -5.53 -14.78
N VAL A 86 7.97 -5.68 -13.89
CA VAL A 86 8.05 -5.03 -12.59
C VAL A 86 9.28 -4.13 -12.61
N GLY A 87 9.12 -2.85 -12.27
CA GLY A 87 10.24 -1.92 -12.17
C GLY A 87 9.96 -0.76 -11.24
N ARG A 88 10.90 0.17 -11.14
CA ARG A 88 10.73 1.43 -10.42
C ARG A 88 10.57 2.60 -11.38
N VAL A 89 9.73 3.54 -11.00
CA VAL A 89 9.51 4.78 -11.76
C VAL A 89 9.42 5.95 -10.79
N GLU A 90 10.07 7.05 -11.13
CA GLU A 90 9.84 8.31 -10.45
C GLU A 90 8.52 8.92 -10.92
N THR A 91 7.66 9.27 -9.96
CA THR A 91 6.40 9.97 -10.22
C THR A 91 6.45 11.37 -9.62
N THR A 92 5.51 12.23 -9.99
CA THR A 92 5.33 13.56 -9.37
C THR A 92 5.17 13.49 -7.84
N HIS A 93 4.75 12.34 -7.30
CA HIS A 93 4.52 12.12 -5.88
C HIS A 93 5.65 11.31 -5.21
N GLY A 94 6.78 11.15 -5.89
CA GLY A 94 7.94 10.37 -5.46
C GLY A 94 8.06 9.01 -6.17
N GLU A 95 8.98 8.19 -5.68
CA GLU A 95 9.28 6.88 -6.25
C GLU A 95 8.13 5.88 -6.06
N ALA A 96 7.82 5.12 -7.11
CA ALA A 96 6.79 4.08 -7.10
C ALA A 96 7.30 2.81 -7.80
N ILE A 97 6.85 1.66 -7.31
CA ILE A 97 6.97 0.40 -8.03
C ILE A 97 5.87 0.36 -9.09
N VAL A 98 6.24 0.17 -10.34
CA VAL A 98 5.32 0.03 -11.47
C VAL A 98 5.20 -1.43 -11.87
N LEU A 99 3.96 -1.90 -11.98
CA LEU A 99 3.62 -3.16 -12.63
C LEU A 99 3.03 -2.82 -13.99
N ARG A 100 3.78 -3.08 -15.05
CA ARG A 100 3.27 -2.91 -16.41
C ARG A 100 2.35 -4.08 -16.72
N THR A 101 1.16 -3.78 -17.20
CA THR A 101 0.25 -4.80 -17.68
C THR A 101 0.36 -4.93 -19.20
N LYS A 102 -0.24 -5.97 -19.77
CA LYS A 102 -0.37 -6.11 -21.23
C LYS A 102 -1.11 -4.93 -21.88
N GLN A 103 -1.91 -4.20 -21.11
CA GLN A 103 -2.55 -2.97 -21.55
C GLN A 103 -1.62 -1.80 -21.22
N PRO A 104 -0.94 -1.19 -22.20
CA PRO A 104 0.07 -0.17 -21.94
C PRO A 104 -0.48 1.06 -21.21
N ASP A 105 -1.78 1.34 -21.38
CA ASP A 105 -2.46 2.48 -20.77
C ASP A 105 -2.90 2.25 -19.31
N GLN A 106 -2.73 1.03 -18.77
CA GLN A 106 -3.18 0.68 -17.42
C GLN A 106 -2.03 0.07 -16.58
N PRO A 107 -0.96 0.84 -16.31
CA PRO A 107 0.05 0.42 -15.35
C PRO A 107 -0.48 0.53 -13.93
N ILE A 108 -0.15 -0.46 -13.09
CA ILE A 108 -0.49 -0.43 -11.67
C ILE A 108 0.68 0.19 -10.93
N LEU A 109 0.42 1.31 -10.26
CA LEU A 109 1.43 2.05 -9.50
C LEU A 109 1.31 1.79 -8.00
N LEU A 110 2.44 1.46 -7.38
CA LEU A 110 2.58 1.25 -5.96
C LEU A 110 3.63 2.22 -5.37
N PRO A 111 3.23 3.41 -4.92
CA PRO A 111 4.10 4.37 -4.28
C PRO A 111 4.85 3.77 -3.08
N ILE A 112 6.17 3.91 -3.10
CA ILE A 112 7.05 3.39 -2.04
C ILE A 112 6.72 4.07 -0.70
N SER A 113 6.32 5.34 -0.75
CA SER A 113 5.89 6.12 0.43
C SER A 113 4.70 5.54 1.20
N TRP A 114 3.98 4.56 0.63
CA TRP A 114 2.90 3.87 1.33
C TRP A 114 3.37 2.63 2.10
N LEU A 115 4.52 2.07 1.74
CA LEU A 115 5.07 0.89 2.39
C LEU A 115 5.74 1.26 3.72
N ALA A 116 5.88 0.28 4.61
CA ALA A 116 6.69 0.48 5.81
C ALA A 116 8.19 0.55 5.43
N PRO A 117 9.04 1.24 6.22
CA PRO A 117 10.47 1.32 5.95
C PRO A 117 11.09 -0.07 5.73
N GLY A 118 11.96 -0.20 4.71
CA GLY A 118 12.63 -1.45 4.37
C GLY A 118 11.77 -2.51 3.65
N GLN A 119 10.44 -2.33 3.54
CA GLN A 119 9.57 -3.29 2.83
C GLN A 119 9.61 -3.15 1.31
N ALA A 120 10.11 -2.03 0.79
CA ALA A 120 10.09 -1.74 -0.64
C ALA A 120 10.94 -2.73 -1.45
N GLU A 121 12.17 -2.97 -1.01
CA GLU A 121 13.07 -3.94 -1.64
C GLU A 121 12.54 -5.37 -1.52
N THR A 122 12.09 -5.76 -0.32
CA THR A 122 11.48 -7.09 -0.11
C THR A 122 10.25 -7.31 -0.99
N LEU A 123 9.43 -6.28 -1.17
CA LEU A 123 8.27 -6.34 -2.06
C LEU A 123 8.69 -6.45 -3.52
N GLU A 124 9.65 -5.65 -3.97
CA GLU A 124 10.16 -5.70 -5.34
C GLU A 124 10.73 -7.07 -5.70
N THR A 125 11.57 -7.65 -4.83
CA THR A 125 12.08 -9.01 -5.00
C THR A 125 10.94 -10.01 -5.06
N ALA A 126 9.99 -9.95 -4.13
CA ALA A 126 8.84 -10.88 -4.12
C ALA A 126 7.94 -10.74 -5.36
N LEU A 127 7.75 -9.52 -5.87
CA LEU A 127 7.02 -9.25 -7.12
C LEU A 127 7.74 -9.86 -8.31
N ARG A 128 9.07 -9.69 -8.38
CA ARG A 128 9.90 -10.24 -9.46
C ARG A 128 9.92 -11.77 -9.44
N ASP A 129 10.05 -12.38 -8.27
CA ASP A 129 10.00 -13.83 -8.10
C ASP A 129 8.65 -14.41 -8.51
N LYS A 130 7.55 -13.75 -8.13
CA LYS A 130 6.20 -14.15 -8.53
C LYS A 130 5.95 -13.99 -10.03
N LEU A 131 6.44 -12.89 -10.62
CA LEU A 131 6.36 -12.66 -12.06
C LEU A 131 7.12 -13.77 -12.81
N ASN A 132 8.35 -14.04 -12.41
CA ASN A 132 9.19 -15.08 -13.01
C ASN A 132 8.51 -16.45 -12.91
N ALA A 133 8.04 -16.84 -11.72
CA ALA A 133 7.34 -18.11 -11.51
C ALA A 133 6.08 -18.23 -12.36
N ALA A 134 5.31 -17.15 -12.54
CA ALA A 134 4.09 -17.16 -13.34
C ALA A 134 4.36 -17.29 -14.86
N HIS A 135 5.50 -16.79 -15.32
CA HIS A 135 5.94 -16.93 -16.71
C HIS A 135 6.82 -18.17 -16.95
N GLY A 136 6.99 -19.02 -15.93
CA GLY A 136 7.79 -20.25 -16.01
C GLY A 136 9.30 -20.04 -15.96
N TYR A 137 9.76 -18.82 -15.65
CA TYR A 137 11.17 -18.53 -15.45
C TYR A 137 11.61 -18.90 -14.03
N THR A 138 12.64 -19.72 -13.91
CA THR A 138 13.35 -19.97 -12.64
C THR A 138 14.61 -19.12 -12.60
N ILE A 139 14.96 -18.60 -11.41
CA ILE A 139 16.23 -17.89 -11.21
C ILE A 139 17.36 -18.85 -11.59
N TRP A 140 18.20 -18.45 -12.54
CA TRP A 140 19.35 -19.24 -12.97
C TRP A 140 20.41 -19.26 -11.87
N ASP A 141 20.60 -20.42 -11.24
CA ASP A 141 21.55 -20.61 -10.12
C ASP A 141 22.96 -21.02 -10.59
N GLY A 142 23.30 -20.78 -11.86
CA GLY A 142 24.64 -21.04 -12.41
C GLY A 142 25.04 -22.52 -12.56
N THR A 143 24.17 -23.47 -12.20
CA THR A 143 24.54 -24.88 -12.01
C THR A 143 23.88 -25.87 -12.98
N ALA A 144 23.22 -25.41 -14.05
CA ALA A 144 22.78 -26.36 -15.07
C ALA A 144 24.02 -26.94 -15.78
N PRO A 145 24.12 -28.27 -15.93
CA PRO A 145 25.11 -28.84 -16.82
C PRO A 145 24.83 -28.27 -18.22
N GLY A 146 25.83 -27.60 -18.79
CA GLY A 146 25.72 -27.08 -20.15
C GLY A 146 25.26 -28.22 -21.05
N ASP A 147 24.21 -27.96 -21.83
CA ASP A 147 23.78 -28.86 -22.89
C ASP A 147 24.98 -29.01 -23.83
N ASN A 148 25.71 -30.12 -23.69
CA ASN A 148 26.77 -30.54 -24.60
C ASN A 148 26.15 -31.06 -25.91
N SER A 149 25.24 -30.30 -26.51
CA SER A 149 24.61 -30.62 -27.79
C SER A 149 24.78 -29.44 -28.74
N SER A 150 26.02 -29.16 -29.07
CA SER A 150 26.39 -28.47 -30.31
C SER A 150 27.68 -29.08 -30.82
N ALA A 151 27.54 -30.29 -31.35
CA ALA A 151 28.46 -30.88 -32.30
C ALA A 151 27.61 -31.47 -33.42
N GLU A 152 27.44 -30.69 -34.49
CA GLU A 152 27.44 -31.10 -35.91
C GLU A 152 27.35 -29.86 -36.81
#